data_AF-A0A2E0S6R6-F1
#
_entry.id   AF-A0A2E0S6R6-F1
#
_cell.length_a   1.000
_cell.length_b   1.000
_cell.length_c   1.000
_cell.angle_alpha   90.00
_cell.angle_beta   90.00
_cell.angle_gamma   90.00
#
_symmetry.space_group_name_H-M   'P 1'
#
loop_
_entity.id
_entity.type
_entity.pdbx_description
1 polymer ?
#
loop_
_entity_poly.entity_id
_entity_poly.type
_entity_poly.pdbx_seq_one_letter_code
_entity_poly.pdbx_strand_id
1 'polypeptide(L)'
;MMPRKRQGYFNPSGVASTGHSIWQEPIKPADLSKDKQQDLTAKEAYDEALEDYYAENQIFLHMRVVARIFITQAIGFFLFSVAVFSLLAFLATDDMNHKVSTGLSVVINLIAAMHYYLISNLRKRDAVWPEVSVEFAVDAARYSDWTITLMFLVRKIYFLINTDPFPAHRNFFMDVESAVVTAVAMTLLGAIARLGTDEITKWDKRMMINIFGGVVPWLLSFLCFLFLIVDFTNASYHMKNMAMFRSFFFIWIGYPIVSFISIVVRNVYKSEDVPELLSIFKDLSYGLLDTWSKGAFGLYTAHAVFGMTFFDAGTAGPYAWPSPSPPAP
;
A
#
# COMPACT_ATOMS: atom_id res chain seq x y z
N MET A 1 -19.99 19.95 -27.43
CA MET A 1 -20.05 19.09 -26.22
C MET A 1 -20.64 19.92 -25.10
N MET A 2 -21.93 19.72 -24.80
CA MET A 2 -22.63 20.41 -23.71
C MET A 2 -22.59 19.55 -22.44
N PRO A 3 -22.54 20.16 -21.23
CA PRO A 3 -22.60 19.42 -19.98
C PRO A 3 -24.04 18.97 -19.71
N ARG A 4 -24.24 17.67 -19.50
CA ARG A 4 -25.50 17.11 -18.99
C ARG A 4 -25.67 17.52 -17.52
N LYS A 5 -26.56 18.48 -17.26
CA LYS A 5 -27.15 18.71 -15.93
C LYS A 5 -27.91 17.45 -15.51
N ARG A 6 -27.48 16.76 -14.46
CA ARG A 6 -28.32 15.80 -13.74
C ARG A 6 -29.23 16.58 -12.79
N GLN A 7 -30.47 16.80 -13.21
CA GLN A 7 -31.58 17.10 -12.31
C GLN A 7 -32.05 15.77 -11.71
N GLY A 8 -31.64 15.50 -10.47
CA GLY A 8 -32.28 14.51 -9.62
C GLY A 8 -33.31 15.24 -8.76
N TYR A 9 -34.58 15.14 -9.13
CA TYR A 9 -35.71 15.56 -8.31
C TYR A 9 -35.79 14.67 -7.08
N PHE A 10 -35.50 15.22 -5.90
CA PHE A 10 -36.03 14.68 -4.65
C PHE A 10 -37.30 15.48 -4.35
N ASN A 11 -38.45 14.82 -4.51
CA ASN A 11 -39.77 15.38 -4.25
C ASN A 11 -40.27 14.81 -2.92
N PRO A 12 -40.27 15.57 -1.81
CA PRO A 12 -41.04 15.24 -0.63
C PRO A 12 -42.28 16.13 -0.57
N SER A 13 -43.12 16.09 -1.61
CA SER A 13 -44.47 16.69 -1.55
C SER A 13 -45.49 15.63 -1.92
N GLY A 14 -45.94 14.91 -0.89
CA GLY A 14 -46.83 13.76 -1.06
C GLY A 14 -47.35 13.15 0.23
N VAL A 15 -47.52 13.94 1.31
CA VAL A 15 -48.46 13.59 2.38
C VAL A 15 -49.19 14.86 2.78
N ALA A 16 -50.39 15.02 2.25
CA ALA A 16 -51.36 15.98 2.76
C ALA A 16 -51.84 15.46 4.13
N SER A 17 -51.19 15.89 5.21
CA SER A 17 -51.79 15.82 6.54
C SER A 17 -52.50 17.15 6.81
N THR A 18 -53.81 17.15 6.68
CA THR A 18 -54.67 18.09 7.39
C THR A 18 -54.51 17.82 8.89
N GLY A 19 -53.50 18.45 9.50
CA GLY A 19 -53.22 18.35 10.92
C GLY A 19 -53.07 19.77 11.47
N HIS A 20 -54.09 20.21 12.22
CA HIS A 20 -54.04 21.44 13.00
C HIS A 20 -52.73 21.55 13.77
N SER A 21 -51.94 22.59 13.49
CA SER A 21 -50.84 22.99 14.38
C SER A 21 -51.46 23.61 15.63
N ILE A 22 -51.81 22.76 16.59
CA ILE A 22 -52.03 23.17 17.97
C ILE A 22 -50.64 23.51 18.50
N TRP A 23 -50.33 24.80 18.56
CA TRP A 23 -49.33 25.31 19.47
C TRP A 23 -49.77 24.90 20.88
N GLN A 24 -49.26 23.78 21.39
CA GLN A 24 -49.40 23.43 22.79
C GLN A 24 -48.56 24.43 23.57
N GLU A 25 -49.22 25.24 24.37
CA GLU A 25 -48.55 26.08 25.36
C GLU A 25 -47.63 25.21 26.24
N PRO A 26 -46.46 25.71 26.65
CA PRO A 26 -45.58 24.99 27.56
C PRO A 26 -46.36 24.65 28.84
N ILE A 27 -46.49 23.35 29.08
CA ILE A 27 -47.14 22.80 30.27
C ILE A 27 -46.44 23.40 31.49
N LYS A 28 -47.16 24.20 32.27
CA LYS A 28 -46.65 24.74 33.54
C LYS A 28 -46.33 23.57 34.48
N PRO A 29 -45.17 23.58 35.17
CA PRO A 29 -44.68 22.46 35.98
C PRO A 29 -45.37 22.38 37.34
N ALA A 30 -46.70 22.22 37.34
CA ALA A 30 -47.47 21.89 38.53
C ALA A 30 -48.18 20.56 38.27
N ASP A 31 -47.79 19.54 39.03
CA ASP A 31 -48.36 18.18 39.07
C ASP A 31 -47.97 17.21 37.93
N LEU A 32 -46.67 17.12 37.62
CA LEU A 32 -46.12 15.88 37.07
C LEU A 32 -46.01 14.84 38.21
N SER A 33 -46.73 13.73 38.09
CA SER A 33 -46.57 12.60 39.01
C SER A 33 -45.11 12.13 39.03
N LYS A 34 -44.62 11.71 40.20
CA LYS A 34 -43.21 11.29 40.42
C LYS A 34 -42.69 10.32 39.33
N ASP A 35 -43.55 9.46 38.82
CA ASP A 35 -43.22 8.50 37.75
C ASP A 35 -42.85 9.18 36.43
N LYS A 36 -43.53 10.27 36.04
CA LYS A 36 -43.18 11.03 34.82
C LYS A 36 -41.91 11.87 34.98
N GLN A 37 -41.57 12.25 36.22
CA GLN A 37 -40.30 12.92 36.52
C GLN A 37 -39.12 11.94 36.40
N GLN A 38 -39.30 10.68 36.81
CA GLN A 38 -38.31 9.62 36.59
C GLN A 38 -38.09 9.32 35.09
N ASP A 39 -39.17 9.25 34.30
CA ASP A 39 -39.06 9.02 32.85
C ASP A 39 -38.32 10.15 32.12
N LEU A 40 -38.51 11.41 32.52
CA LEU A 40 -37.78 12.54 31.96
C LEU A 40 -36.28 12.46 32.28
N THR A 41 -35.92 12.15 33.53
CA THR A 41 -34.50 12.00 33.90
C THR A 41 -33.81 10.82 33.22
N ALA A 42 -34.55 9.71 32.96
CA ALA A 42 -34.00 8.57 32.25
C ALA A 42 -33.76 8.87 30.76
N LYS A 43 -34.65 9.66 30.14
CA LYS A 43 -34.48 10.11 28.76
C LYS A 43 -33.31 11.09 28.63
N GLU A 44 -33.21 12.07 29.51
CA GLU A 44 -32.09 13.03 29.53
C GLU A 44 -30.74 12.31 29.70
N ALA A 45 -30.66 11.35 30.62
CA ALA A 45 -29.45 10.53 30.80
C ALA A 45 -29.12 9.66 29.57
N TYR A 46 -30.14 9.15 28.86
CA TYR A 46 -29.94 8.40 27.62
C TYR A 46 -29.44 9.30 26.48
N ASP A 47 -30.03 10.49 26.33
CA ASP A 47 -29.65 11.46 25.29
C ASP A 47 -28.22 11.99 25.54
N GLU A 48 -27.84 12.26 26.80
CA GLU A 48 -26.46 12.64 27.19
C GLU A 48 -25.45 11.50 26.90
N ALA A 49 -25.77 10.27 27.31
CA ALA A 49 -24.92 9.11 27.02
C ALA A 49 -24.77 8.85 25.50
N LEU A 50 -25.81 9.17 24.72
CA LEU A 50 -25.79 9.04 23.27
C LEU A 50 -24.92 10.14 22.63
N GLU A 51 -25.01 11.39 23.10
CA GLU A 51 -24.12 12.48 22.67
C GLU A 51 -22.65 12.18 22.99
N ASP A 52 -22.36 11.70 24.20
CA ASP A 52 -21.02 11.27 24.60
C ASP A 52 -20.50 10.12 23.72
N TYR A 53 -21.35 9.12 23.44
CA TYR A 53 -21.02 8.02 22.53
C TYR A 53 -20.72 8.52 21.11
N TYR A 54 -21.48 9.49 20.60
CA TYR A 54 -21.21 10.07 19.29
C TYR A 54 -19.95 10.93 19.28
N ALA A 55 -19.70 11.72 20.32
CA ALA A 55 -18.50 12.53 20.47
C ALA A 55 -17.24 11.67 20.56
N GLU A 56 -17.28 10.60 21.38
CA GLU A 56 -16.18 9.64 21.51
C GLU A 56 -15.91 8.94 20.18
N ASN A 57 -16.94 8.48 19.48
CA ASN A 57 -16.79 7.87 18.16
C ASN A 57 -16.23 8.83 17.12
N GLN A 58 -16.60 10.12 17.16
CA GLN A 58 -16.02 11.12 16.27
C GLN A 58 -14.53 11.34 16.54
N ILE A 59 -14.10 11.35 17.80
CA ILE A 59 -12.68 11.49 18.18
C ILE A 59 -11.89 10.28 17.67
N PHE A 60 -12.39 9.06 17.87
CA PHE A 60 -11.74 7.85 17.35
C PHE A 60 -11.65 7.84 15.83
N LEU A 61 -12.72 8.25 15.13
CA LEU A 61 -12.73 8.37 13.67
C LEU A 61 -11.67 9.36 13.17
N HIS A 62 -11.58 10.54 13.80
CA HIS A 62 -10.57 11.55 13.47
C HIS A 62 -9.15 11.02 13.69
N MET A 63 -8.89 10.37 14.84
CA MET A 63 -7.57 9.80 15.11
C MET A 63 -7.15 8.76 14.07
N ARG A 64 -8.09 7.93 13.60
CA ARG A 64 -7.83 6.91 12.56
C ARG A 64 -7.49 7.53 11.20
N VAL A 65 -8.22 8.56 10.79
CA VAL A 65 -7.94 9.32 9.57
C VAL A 65 -6.55 9.97 9.65
N VAL A 66 -6.27 10.65 10.77
CA VAL A 66 -4.97 11.29 11.02
C VAL A 66 -3.84 10.26 10.98
N ALA A 67 -4.03 9.08 11.58
CA ALA A 67 -3.05 8.01 11.57
C ALA A 67 -2.73 7.54 10.13
N ARG A 68 -3.74 7.32 9.27
CA ARG A 68 -3.53 6.92 7.87
C ARG A 68 -2.74 7.97 7.08
N ILE A 69 -3.09 9.25 7.25
CA ILE A 69 -2.40 10.36 6.60
C ILE A 69 -0.94 10.43 7.09
N PHE A 70 -0.72 10.35 8.40
CA PHE A 70 0.61 10.37 9.00
C PHE A 70 1.48 9.22 8.50
N ILE A 71 0.97 7.97 8.52
CA ILE A 71 1.68 6.78 8.05
C ILE A 71 2.13 6.98 6.60
N THR A 72 1.20 7.32 5.71
CA THR A 72 1.49 7.48 4.28
C THR A 72 2.48 8.62 3.99
N GLN A 73 2.40 9.72 4.74
CA GLN A 73 3.37 10.82 4.65
C GLN A 73 4.76 10.43 5.17
N ALA A 74 4.85 9.73 6.30
CA ALA A 74 6.11 9.29 6.88
C ALA A 74 6.85 8.34 5.93
N ILE A 75 6.13 7.38 5.33
CA ILE A 75 6.70 6.47 4.33
C ILE A 75 7.14 7.24 3.08
N GLY A 76 6.29 8.13 2.56
CA GLY A 76 6.61 8.95 1.39
C GLY A 76 7.86 9.82 1.61
N PHE A 77 7.98 10.45 2.78
CA PHE A 77 9.14 11.26 3.15
C PHE A 77 10.41 10.43 3.31
N PHE A 78 10.31 9.24 3.92
CA PHE A 78 11.43 8.31 4.02
C PHE A 78 11.93 7.90 2.64
N LEU A 79 11.04 7.42 1.76
CA LEU A 79 11.39 7.03 0.39
C LEU A 79 12.00 8.19 -0.39
N PHE A 80 11.45 9.40 -0.28
CA PHE A 80 12.02 10.58 -0.91
C PHE A 80 13.44 10.88 -0.40
N SER A 81 13.66 10.78 0.91
CA SER A 81 14.97 10.98 1.53
C SER A 81 16.00 9.95 1.03
N VAL A 82 15.59 8.68 0.88
CA VAL A 82 16.43 7.63 0.26
C VAL A 82 16.73 7.94 -1.21
N ALA A 83 15.78 8.49 -1.97
CA ALA A 83 16.01 8.91 -3.35
C ALA A 83 17.08 10.02 -3.42
N VAL A 84 17.01 11.02 -2.55
CA VAL A 84 18.02 12.09 -2.46
C VAL A 84 19.39 11.51 -2.08
N PHE A 85 19.45 10.64 -1.08
CA PHE A 85 20.71 10.02 -0.66
C PHE A 85 21.32 9.15 -1.77
N SER A 86 20.48 8.41 -2.51
CA SER A 86 20.91 7.63 -3.68
C SER A 86 21.41 8.53 -4.81
N LEU A 87 20.83 9.72 -5.01
CA LEU A 87 21.29 10.68 -6.00
C LEU A 87 22.66 11.25 -5.63
N LEU A 88 22.89 11.54 -4.34
CA LEU A 88 24.22 11.97 -3.87
C LEU A 88 25.25 10.87 -4.13
N ALA A 89 24.92 9.61 -3.85
CA ALA A 89 25.81 8.47 -4.14
C ALA A 89 26.06 8.32 -5.65
N PHE A 90 25.03 8.50 -6.49
CA PHE A 90 25.16 8.49 -7.94
C PHE A 90 26.16 9.55 -8.45
N LEU A 91 26.11 10.76 -7.89
CA LEU A 91 27.00 11.85 -8.27
C LEU A 91 28.41 11.73 -7.69
N ALA A 92 28.57 11.00 -6.57
CA ALA A 92 29.83 10.88 -5.85
C ALA A 92 30.74 9.74 -6.33
N THR A 93 30.20 8.75 -7.03
CA THR A 93 30.99 7.63 -7.58
C THR A 93 31.39 7.90 -9.03
N ASP A 94 32.54 7.36 -9.46
CA ASP A 94 32.91 7.26 -10.87
C ASP A 94 32.74 5.84 -11.44
N ASP A 95 32.53 4.85 -10.57
CA ASP A 95 32.30 3.46 -10.95
C ASP A 95 30.94 3.30 -11.63
N MET A 96 30.94 2.75 -12.86
CA MET A 96 29.72 2.61 -13.66
C MET A 96 28.70 1.69 -12.99
N ASN A 97 29.15 0.64 -12.28
CA ASN A 97 28.24 -0.29 -11.63
C ASN A 97 27.51 0.38 -10.46
N HIS A 98 28.24 1.14 -9.66
CA HIS A 98 27.66 1.97 -8.61
C HIS A 98 26.72 3.02 -9.17
N LYS A 99 27.10 3.74 -10.23
CA LYS A 99 26.23 4.72 -10.90
C LYS A 99 24.92 4.10 -11.36
N VAL A 100 24.94 2.96 -12.05
CA VAL A 100 23.71 2.31 -12.52
C VAL A 100 22.82 1.89 -11.34
N SER A 101 23.40 1.26 -10.32
CA SER A 101 22.65 0.76 -9.17
C SER A 101 22.02 1.87 -8.31
N THR A 102 22.76 2.95 -8.03
CA THR A 102 22.25 4.09 -7.28
C THR A 102 21.27 4.91 -8.12
N GLY A 103 21.51 5.08 -9.43
CA GLY A 103 20.57 5.71 -10.36
C GLY A 103 19.22 5.00 -10.41
N LEU A 104 19.20 3.65 -10.50
CA LEU A 104 17.96 2.88 -10.40
C LEU A 104 17.25 3.10 -9.05
N SER A 105 18.01 3.24 -7.97
CA SER A 105 17.46 3.50 -6.63
C SER A 105 16.80 4.86 -6.52
N VAL A 106 17.35 5.89 -7.17
CA VAL A 106 16.71 7.22 -7.28
C VAL A 106 15.35 7.09 -7.95
N VAL A 107 15.30 6.43 -9.12
CA VAL A 107 14.06 6.28 -9.90
C VAL A 107 13.00 5.52 -9.11
N ILE A 108 13.36 4.36 -8.54
CA ILE A 108 12.42 3.52 -7.77
C ILE A 108 11.83 4.31 -6.59
N ASN A 109 12.69 4.93 -5.77
CA ASN A 109 12.24 5.58 -4.55
C ASN A 109 11.49 6.90 -4.83
N LEU A 110 11.84 7.63 -5.89
CA LEU A 110 11.11 8.83 -6.30
C LEU A 110 9.70 8.49 -6.80
N ILE A 111 9.55 7.45 -7.63
CA ILE A 111 8.24 6.99 -8.11
C ILE A 111 7.37 6.54 -6.93
N ALA A 112 7.94 5.77 -6.01
CA ALA A 112 7.21 5.31 -4.83
C ALA A 112 6.81 6.51 -3.94
N ALA A 113 7.71 7.46 -3.67
CA ALA A 113 7.40 8.67 -2.91
C ALA A 113 6.26 9.49 -3.56
N MET A 114 6.26 9.64 -4.89
CA MET A 114 5.17 10.31 -5.62
C MET A 114 3.82 9.59 -5.46
N HIS A 115 3.80 8.25 -5.49
CA HIS A 115 2.58 7.49 -5.25
C HIS A 115 2.12 7.57 -3.78
N TYR A 116 3.02 7.60 -2.81
CA TYR A 116 2.66 7.84 -1.41
C TYR A 116 2.11 9.25 -1.18
N TYR A 117 2.61 10.25 -1.90
CA TYR A 117 2.02 11.59 -1.91
C TYR A 117 0.60 11.59 -2.49
N LEU A 118 0.37 10.86 -3.59
CA LEU A 118 -0.97 10.67 -4.16
C LEU A 118 -1.91 9.98 -3.17
N ILE A 119 -1.47 8.87 -2.55
CA ILE A 119 -2.25 8.13 -1.55
C ILE A 119 -2.59 9.03 -0.35
N SER A 120 -1.62 9.80 0.16
CA SER A 120 -1.87 10.75 1.25
C SER A 120 -2.94 11.78 0.89
N ASN A 121 -2.94 12.28 -0.34
CA ASN A 121 -3.97 13.22 -0.81
C ASN A 121 -5.34 12.54 -0.99
N LEU A 122 -5.39 11.27 -1.42
CA LEU A 122 -6.63 10.49 -1.45
C LEU A 122 -7.19 10.31 -0.02
N ARG A 123 -6.34 10.00 0.96
CA ARG A 123 -6.73 9.89 2.38
C ARG A 123 -7.23 11.21 2.98
N LYS A 124 -6.65 12.34 2.58
CA LYS A 124 -7.15 13.67 2.99
C LYS A 124 -8.53 13.98 2.41
N ARG A 125 -8.81 13.53 1.18
CA ARG A 125 -10.14 13.71 0.57
C ARG A 125 -11.20 12.87 1.27
N ASP A 126 -10.88 11.63 1.62
CA ASP A 126 -11.72 10.73 2.43
C ASP A 126 -12.15 11.36 3.76
N ALA A 127 -11.25 12.11 4.39
CA ALA A 127 -11.51 12.82 5.64
C ALA A 127 -12.62 13.88 5.53
N VAL A 128 -12.78 14.48 4.35
CA VAL A 128 -13.74 15.56 4.10
C VAL A 128 -15.01 15.01 3.46
N TRP A 129 -14.87 14.03 2.57
CA TRP A 129 -15.95 13.43 1.79
C TRP A 129 -15.75 11.91 1.75
N PRO A 130 -16.30 11.16 2.71
CA PRO A 130 -16.18 9.70 2.73
C PRO A 130 -16.94 9.13 1.52
N GLU A 131 -16.18 8.72 0.51
CA GLU A 131 -16.69 8.05 -0.67
C GLU A 131 -16.18 6.61 -0.67
N VAL A 132 -17.08 5.66 -0.96
CA VAL A 132 -16.76 4.23 -1.17
C VAL A 132 -15.63 4.03 -2.21
N SER A 133 -15.36 5.04 -3.03
CA SER A 133 -14.34 5.06 -4.09
C SER A 133 -12.89 5.23 -3.60
N VAL A 134 -12.64 5.67 -2.36
CA VAL A 134 -11.28 6.03 -1.93
C VAL A 134 -10.37 4.81 -1.81
N GLU A 135 -10.83 3.72 -1.19
CA GLU A 135 -10.01 2.50 -1.04
C GLU A 135 -9.62 1.91 -2.38
N PHE A 136 -10.54 1.94 -3.35
CA PHE A 136 -10.28 1.54 -4.72
C PHE A 136 -9.19 2.40 -5.35
N ALA A 137 -9.29 3.73 -5.23
CA ALA A 137 -8.30 4.66 -5.77
C ALA A 137 -6.92 4.49 -5.12
N VAL A 138 -6.88 4.23 -3.81
CA VAL A 138 -5.64 3.96 -3.07
C VAL A 138 -5.00 2.64 -3.54
N ASP A 139 -5.78 1.58 -3.72
CA ASP A 139 -5.26 0.32 -4.24
C ASP A 139 -4.79 0.46 -5.69
N ALA A 140 -5.52 1.19 -6.54
CA ALA A 140 -5.09 1.49 -7.90
C ALA A 140 -3.74 2.23 -7.94
N ALA A 141 -3.54 3.21 -7.04
CA ALA A 141 -2.27 3.92 -6.89
C ALA A 141 -1.12 3.00 -6.45
N ARG A 142 -1.39 1.98 -5.62
CA ARG A 142 -0.36 0.99 -5.24
C ARG A 142 0.01 0.09 -6.42
N TYR A 143 -0.98 -0.44 -7.13
CA TYR A 143 -0.70 -1.31 -8.27
C TYR A 143 0.00 -0.57 -9.40
N SER A 144 -0.27 0.72 -9.61
CA SER A 144 0.49 1.54 -10.57
C SER A 144 1.93 1.75 -10.11
N ASP A 145 2.16 2.04 -8.82
CA ASP A 145 3.52 2.10 -8.25
C ASP A 145 4.27 0.79 -8.46
N TRP A 146 3.69 -0.33 -8.04
CA TRP A 146 4.34 -1.64 -8.10
C TRP A 146 4.63 -2.07 -9.53
N THR A 147 3.69 -1.83 -10.46
CA THR A 147 3.89 -2.16 -11.87
C THR A 147 5.10 -1.45 -12.45
N ILE A 148 5.33 -0.19 -12.07
CA ILE A 148 6.46 0.59 -12.57
C ILE A 148 7.75 0.23 -11.80
N THR A 149 7.70 0.24 -10.47
CA THR A 149 8.88 0.04 -9.63
C THR A 149 9.43 -1.37 -9.69
N LEU A 150 8.60 -2.42 -9.86
CA LEU A 150 9.11 -3.79 -10.00
C LEU A 150 9.97 -3.97 -11.24
N MET A 151 9.65 -3.30 -12.36
CA MET A 151 10.49 -3.38 -13.57
C MET A 151 11.93 -2.94 -13.27
N PHE A 152 12.09 -1.86 -12.52
CA PHE A 152 13.39 -1.33 -12.14
C PHE A 152 14.04 -2.16 -11.03
N LEU A 153 13.27 -2.64 -10.05
CA LEU A 153 13.77 -3.49 -8.97
C LEU A 153 14.32 -4.82 -9.50
N VAL A 154 13.59 -5.50 -10.39
CA VAL A 154 14.03 -6.75 -11.02
C VAL A 154 15.34 -6.52 -11.77
N ARG A 155 15.41 -5.49 -12.61
CA ARG A 155 16.66 -5.13 -13.32
C ARG A 155 17.81 -4.84 -12.35
N LYS A 156 17.55 -4.10 -11.27
CA LYS A 156 18.55 -3.79 -10.25
C LYS A 156 19.06 -5.07 -9.56
N ILE A 157 18.17 -6.01 -9.24
CA ILE A 157 18.51 -7.31 -8.64
C ILE A 157 19.44 -8.08 -9.58
N TYR A 158 19.07 -8.27 -10.85
CA TYR A 158 19.94 -8.96 -11.82
C TYR A 158 21.25 -8.24 -12.06
N PHE A 159 21.23 -6.91 -12.14
CA PHE A 159 22.44 -6.12 -12.31
C PHE A 159 23.44 -6.36 -11.17
N LEU A 160 22.96 -6.41 -9.93
CA LEU A 160 23.81 -6.68 -8.77
C LEU A 160 24.28 -8.14 -8.70
N ILE A 161 23.53 -9.08 -9.25
CA ILE A 161 23.91 -10.50 -9.31
C ILE A 161 24.97 -10.74 -10.40
N ASN A 162 24.80 -10.15 -11.59
CA ASN A 162 25.57 -10.46 -12.80
C ASN A 162 26.89 -9.66 -12.94
N THR A 163 27.53 -9.24 -11.84
CA THR A 163 28.66 -8.30 -11.90
C THR A 163 30.03 -8.89 -12.25
N ASP A 164 30.27 -10.23 -12.30
CA ASP A 164 31.50 -10.83 -12.88
C ASP A 164 31.48 -12.38 -12.87
N PRO A 165 32.44 -13.09 -13.51
CA PRO A 165 32.25 -14.01 -14.65
C PRO A 165 31.71 -15.39 -14.23
N PHE A 166 30.56 -15.45 -13.58
CA PHE A 166 29.93 -16.73 -13.29
C PHE A 166 29.10 -17.21 -14.49
N PRO A 167 29.28 -18.48 -14.90
CA PRO A 167 28.72 -19.01 -16.13
C PRO A 167 27.20 -19.02 -16.04
N ALA A 168 26.56 -18.62 -17.14
CA ALA A 168 25.15 -18.81 -17.50
C ALA A 168 24.39 -19.59 -16.42
N HIS A 169 23.94 -18.88 -15.39
CA HIS A 169 23.21 -19.51 -14.30
C HIS A 169 22.00 -20.24 -14.89
N ARG A 170 21.68 -21.42 -14.34
CA ARG A 170 20.41 -22.13 -14.63
C ARG A 170 19.26 -21.37 -13.98
N ASN A 171 19.10 -20.12 -14.37
CA ASN A 171 17.96 -19.31 -14.01
C ASN A 171 16.72 -19.95 -14.64
N PHE A 172 15.59 -19.82 -13.95
CA PHE A 172 14.30 -20.20 -14.50
C PHE A 172 13.98 -19.32 -15.72
N PHE A 173 14.32 -18.03 -15.65
CA PHE A 173 14.27 -17.11 -16.78
C PHE A 173 15.59 -17.10 -17.54
N MET A 174 15.52 -17.15 -18.87
CA MET A 174 16.71 -17.11 -19.72
C MET A 174 17.35 -15.70 -19.79
N ASP A 175 16.55 -14.67 -19.53
CA ASP A 175 16.92 -13.26 -19.67
C ASP A 175 16.17 -12.39 -18.65
N VAL A 176 16.70 -11.18 -18.41
CA VAL A 176 16.18 -10.23 -17.42
C VAL A 176 14.82 -9.67 -17.86
N GLU A 177 14.62 -9.53 -19.17
CA GLU A 177 13.41 -9.00 -19.78
C GLU A 177 12.20 -9.91 -19.49
N SER A 178 12.38 -11.22 -19.58
CA SER A 178 11.37 -12.24 -19.25
C SER A 178 10.96 -12.18 -17.77
N ALA A 179 11.91 -11.96 -16.87
CA ALA A 179 11.61 -11.77 -15.45
C ALA A 179 10.87 -10.45 -15.20
N VAL A 180 11.26 -9.35 -15.89
CA VAL A 180 10.56 -8.06 -15.81
C VAL A 180 9.12 -8.18 -16.33
N VAL A 181 8.91 -8.84 -17.47
CA VAL A 181 7.57 -9.08 -18.03
C VAL A 181 6.74 -9.92 -17.07
N THR A 182 7.34 -10.94 -16.45
CA THR A 182 6.65 -11.77 -15.44
C THR A 182 6.27 -10.95 -14.21
N ALA A 183 7.13 -10.04 -13.74
CA ALA A 183 6.84 -9.14 -12.63
C ALA A 183 5.70 -8.16 -12.95
N VAL A 184 5.66 -7.62 -14.16
CA VAL A 184 4.55 -6.76 -14.62
C VAL A 184 3.26 -7.57 -14.76
N ALA A 185 3.32 -8.77 -15.34
CA ALA A 185 2.16 -9.65 -15.45
C ALA A 185 1.62 -10.02 -14.06
N MET A 186 2.50 -10.33 -13.10
CA MET A 186 2.16 -10.59 -11.71
C MET A 186 1.39 -9.42 -11.08
N THR A 187 1.87 -8.18 -11.21
CA THR A 187 1.20 -7.01 -10.63
C THR A 187 -0.13 -6.72 -11.31
N LEU A 188 -0.20 -6.82 -12.64
CA LEU A 188 -1.44 -6.59 -13.40
C LEU A 188 -2.50 -7.64 -13.10
N LEU A 189 -2.14 -8.92 -13.02
CA LEU A 189 -3.05 -9.99 -12.63
C LEU A 189 -3.57 -9.79 -11.20
N GLY A 190 -2.68 -9.37 -10.28
CA GLY A 190 -3.08 -8.99 -8.93
C GLY A 190 -4.02 -7.77 -8.92
N ALA A 191 -3.78 -6.79 -9.77
CA ALA A 191 -4.64 -5.61 -9.92
C ALA A 191 -6.01 -5.99 -10.49
N ILE A 192 -6.08 -6.90 -11.48
CA ILE A 192 -7.34 -7.42 -12.02
C ILE A 192 -8.10 -8.16 -10.92
N ALA A 193 -7.42 -9.05 -10.18
CA ALA A 193 -8.04 -9.72 -9.04
C ALA A 193 -8.61 -8.71 -8.04
N ARG A 194 -7.82 -7.70 -7.66
CA ARG A 194 -8.21 -6.73 -6.64
C ARG A 194 -9.29 -5.76 -7.11
N LEU A 195 -9.06 -5.07 -8.23
CA LEU A 195 -9.90 -3.99 -8.74
C LEU A 195 -11.10 -4.52 -9.53
N GLY A 196 -10.92 -5.63 -10.25
CA GLY A 196 -11.97 -6.25 -11.06
C GLY A 196 -13.00 -7.03 -10.24
N THR A 197 -12.64 -7.45 -9.02
CA THR A 197 -13.55 -8.17 -8.11
C THR A 197 -13.66 -7.55 -6.74
N ASP A 198 -13.53 -6.22 -6.63
CA ASP A 198 -13.44 -5.51 -5.35
C ASP A 198 -14.62 -5.77 -4.39
N GLU A 199 -15.62 -6.57 -4.75
CA GLU A 199 -16.45 -7.27 -3.78
C GLU A 199 -16.90 -8.69 -4.22
N ILE A 200 -16.24 -9.74 -3.73
CA ILE A 200 -16.88 -11.08 -3.57
C ILE A 200 -17.94 -11.02 -2.43
N THR A 201 -18.55 -9.86 -2.12
CA THR A 201 -19.50 -9.71 -1.02
C THR A 201 -20.85 -10.34 -1.30
N LYS A 202 -21.19 -10.57 -2.59
CA LYS A 202 -22.48 -11.14 -3.00
C LYS A 202 -22.24 -12.38 -3.87
N TRP A 203 -22.01 -13.52 -3.22
CA TRP A 203 -21.86 -14.86 -3.84
C TRP A 203 -23.08 -15.32 -4.67
N ASP A 204 -24.17 -14.57 -4.67
CA ASP A 204 -25.49 -15.11 -5.02
C ASP A 204 -25.85 -15.02 -6.51
N LYS A 205 -25.20 -14.15 -7.33
CA LYS A 205 -25.61 -13.97 -8.75
C LYS A 205 -24.50 -13.82 -9.79
N ARG A 206 -23.24 -13.71 -9.37
CA ARG A 206 -22.08 -13.50 -10.28
C ARG A 206 -20.91 -14.43 -9.96
N MET A 207 -21.20 -15.65 -9.50
CA MET A 207 -20.19 -16.63 -9.09
C MET A 207 -19.08 -16.83 -10.14
N MET A 208 -19.43 -16.95 -11.42
CA MET A 208 -18.46 -17.09 -12.50
C MET A 208 -17.54 -15.86 -12.64
N ILE A 209 -18.10 -14.64 -12.56
CA ILE A 209 -17.30 -13.40 -12.65
C ILE A 209 -16.36 -13.28 -11.45
N ASN A 210 -16.80 -13.67 -10.25
CA ASN A 210 -15.97 -13.64 -9.05
C ASN A 210 -14.81 -14.65 -9.12
N ILE A 211 -15.06 -15.86 -9.66
CA ILE A 211 -14.02 -16.88 -9.83
C ILE A 211 -13.01 -16.45 -10.90
N PHE A 212 -13.48 -16.10 -12.10
CA PHE A 212 -12.61 -15.79 -13.24
C PHE A 212 -11.98 -14.40 -13.19
N GLY A 213 -12.64 -13.42 -12.55
CA GLY A 213 -12.10 -12.09 -12.36
C GLY A 213 -11.24 -11.95 -11.11
N GLY A 214 -11.40 -12.83 -10.12
CA GLY A 214 -10.83 -12.67 -8.78
C GLY A 214 -9.85 -13.77 -8.42
N VAL A 215 -10.38 -14.97 -8.16
CA VAL A 215 -9.58 -16.11 -7.68
C VAL A 215 -8.54 -16.56 -8.69
N VAL A 216 -8.93 -16.74 -9.96
CA VAL A 216 -8.01 -17.22 -11.00
C VAL A 216 -6.87 -16.23 -11.26
N PRO A 217 -7.10 -14.92 -11.48
CA PRO A 217 -6.02 -13.95 -11.65
C PRO A 217 -5.14 -13.83 -10.40
N TRP A 218 -5.72 -13.96 -9.19
CA TRP A 218 -4.92 -13.97 -7.96
C TRP A 218 -3.98 -15.18 -7.88
N LEU A 219 -4.46 -16.39 -8.20
CA LEU A 219 -3.63 -17.59 -8.23
C LEU A 219 -2.54 -17.52 -9.31
N LEU A 220 -2.86 -16.99 -10.49
CA LEU A 220 -1.87 -16.78 -11.56
C LEU A 220 -0.82 -15.74 -11.16
N SER A 221 -1.23 -14.64 -10.52
CA SER A 221 -0.32 -13.65 -9.94
C SER A 221 0.63 -14.30 -8.93
N PHE A 222 0.08 -15.12 -8.02
CA PHE A 222 0.88 -15.86 -7.04
C PHE A 222 1.85 -16.86 -7.68
N LEU A 223 1.45 -17.52 -8.78
CA LEU A 223 2.34 -18.42 -9.51
C LEU A 223 3.50 -17.66 -10.16
N CYS A 224 3.24 -16.52 -10.81
CA CYS A 224 4.28 -15.63 -11.33
C CYS A 224 5.25 -15.17 -10.22
N PHE A 225 4.71 -14.85 -9.05
CA PHE A 225 5.50 -14.51 -7.86
C PHE A 225 6.44 -15.65 -7.46
N LEU A 226 5.94 -16.90 -7.38
CA LEU A 226 6.77 -18.05 -7.03
C LEU A 226 7.90 -18.27 -8.03
N PHE A 227 7.65 -18.11 -9.34
CA PHE A 227 8.70 -18.21 -10.35
C PHE A 227 9.80 -17.17 -10.16
N LEU A 228 9.44 -15.91 -9.85
CA LEU A 228 10.43 -14.86 -9.55
C LEU A 228 11.25 -15.17 -8.29
N ILE A 229 10.62 -15.66 -7.23
CA ILE A 229 11.33 -16.00 -5.99
C ILE A 229 12.29 -17.16 -6.20
N VAL A 230 11.89 -18.21 -6.93
CA VAL A 230 12.77 -19.34 -7.26
C VAL A 230 13.94 -18.84 -8.10
N ASP A 231 13.67 -18.02 -9.11
CA ASP A 231 14.71 -17.48 -9.98
C ASP A 231 15.74 -16.64 -9.21
N PHE A 232 15.29 -15.67 -8.40
CA PHE A 232 16.19 -14.86 -7.57
C PHE A 232 16.94 -15.66 -6.52
N THR A 233 16.32 -16.72 -5.98
CA THR A 233 16.99 -17.61 -5.01
C THR A 233 18.13 -18.38 -5.67
N ASN A 234 17.91 -18.88 -6.88
CA ASN A 234 18.93 -19.57 -7.66
C ASN A 234 20.05 -18.62 -8.09
N ALA A 235 19.68 -17.44 -8.61
CA ALA A 235 20.62 -16.42 -9.07
C ALA A 235 21.47 -15.85 -7.92
N SER A 236 20.90 -15.68 -6.72
CA SER A 236 21.62 -15.14 -5.54
C SER A 236 22.50 -16.14 -4.80
N TYR A 237 22.46 -17.44 -5.14
CA TYR A 237 23.15 -18.49 -4.37
C TYR A 237 24.67 -18.29 -4.27
N HIS A 238 25.27 -17.63 -5.27
CA HIS A 238 26.71 -17.40 -5.33
C HIS A 238 27.15 -16.03 -4.78
N MET A 239 26.21 -15.21 -4.28
CA MET A 239 26.55 -13.90 -3.74
C MET A 239 27.15 -14.00 -2.33
N LYS A 240 28.27 -13.28 -2.09
CA LYS A 240 28.90 -13.23 -0.75
C LYS A 240 27.94 -12.75 0.35
N ASN A 241 27.04 -11.82 0.04
CA ASN A 241 26.04 -11.27 0.98
C ASN A 241 24.63 -11.80 0.72
N MET A 242 24.54 -13.10 0.50
CA MET A 242 23.30 -13.79 0.17
C MET A 242 22.16 -13.46 1.15
N ALA A 243 22.41 -13.43 2.46
CA ALA A 243 21.37 -13.18 3.46
C ALA A 243 20.73 -11.79 3.34
N MET A 244 21.55 -10.75 3.20
CA MET A 244 21.05 -9.38 3.05
C MET A 244 20.34 -9.21 1.72
N PHE A 245 20.91 -9.74 0.63
CA PHE A 245 20.31 -9.66 -0.69
C PHE A 245 18.96 -10.40 -0.76
N ARG A 246 18.88 -11.59 -0.17
CA ARG A 246 17.64 -12.37 -0.02
C ARG A 246 16.58 -11.63 0.76
N SER A 247 16.95 -10.83 1.76
CA SER A 247 15.99 -10.05 2.53
C SER A 247 15.20 -9.04 1.67
N PHE A 248 15.79 -8.52 0.59
CA PHE A 248 15.14 -7.50 -0.25
C PHE A 248 14.00 -8.07 -1.11
N PHE A 249 14.07 -9.35 -1.49
CA PHE A 249 13.00 -10.00 -2.25
C PHE A 249 12.17 -10.99 -1.42
N PHE A 250 12.67 -11.57 -0.33
CA PHE A 250 11.83 -12.38 0.56
C PHE A 250 10.79 -11.57 1.31
N ILE A 251 11.08 -10.28 1.58
CA ILE A 251 10.05 -9.39 2.12
C ILE A 251 8.83 -9.32 1.18
N TRP A 252 8.99 -9.63 -0.11
CA TRP A 252 7.86 -9.59 -1.06
C TRP A 252 6.79 -10.64 -0.76
N ILE A 253 7.09 -11.69 0.01
CA ILE A 253 6.10 -12.65 0.52
C ILE A 253 5.03 -11.93 1.36
N GLY A 254 5.37 -10.80 1.97
CA GLY A 254 4.41 -9.97 2.71
C GLY A 254 3.26 -9.43 1.85
N TYR A 255 3.50 -9.10 0.57
CA TYR A 255 2.44 -8.53 -0.28
C TYR A 255 1.25 -9.49 -0.51
N PRO A 256 1.44 -10.75 -0.95
CA PRO A 256 0.33 -11.69 -1.07
C PRO A 256 -0.31 -12.05 0.28
N ILE A 257 0.44 -12.05 1.39
CA ILE A 257 -0.12 -12.25 2.74
C ILE A 257 -1.09 -11.11 3.09
N VAL A 258 -0.67 -9.85 2.95
CA VAL A 258 -1.51 -8.68 3.23
C VAL A 258 -2.74 -8.67 2.31
N SER A 259 -2.56 -9.03 1.03
CA SER A 259 -3.67 -9.19 0.08
C SER A 259 -4.66 -10.27 0.54
N PHE A 260 -4.17 -11.43 0.99
CA PHE A 260 -5.02 -12.54 1.43
C PHE A 260 -5.79 -12.18 2.70
N ILE A 261 -5.13 -11.58 3.70
CA ILE A 261 -5.80 -11.08 4.92
C ILE A 261 -6.90 -10.08 4.55
N SER A 262 -6.63 -9.17 3.62
CA SER A 262 -7.63 -8.19 3.16
C SER A 262 -8.86 -8.86 2.54
N ILE A 263 -8.66 -9.93 1.76
CA ILE A 263 -9.75 -10.73 1.19
C ILE A 263 -10.54 -11.42 2.30
N VAL A 264 -9.88 -12.08 3.25
CA VAL A 264 -10.54 -12.80 4.35
C VAL A 264 -11.37 -11.85 5.20
N VAL A 265 -10.79 -10.74 5.65
CA VAL A 265 -11.48 -9.74 6.48
C VAL A 265 -12.70 -9.20 5.75
N ARG A 266 -12.59 -8.82 4.46
CA ARG A 266 -13.76 -8.35 3.70
C ARG A 266 -14.85 -9.40 3.51
N ASN A 267 -14.52 -10.68 3.41
CA ASN A 267 -15.54 -11.74 3.30
C ASN A 267 -16.25 -11.99 4.64
N VAL A 268 -15.58 -11.76 5.76
CA VAL A 268 -16.16 -11.87 7.11
C VAL A 268 -17.06 -10.66 7.41
N TYR A 269 -16.59 -9.45 7.11
CA TYR A 269 -17.35 -8.21 7.27
C TYR A 269 -18.18 -7.95 6.00
N LYS A 270 -19.42 -8.45 5.98
CA LYS A 270 -20.36 -8.29 4.84
C LYS A 270 -20.85 -6.84 4.60
N SER A 271 -20.19 -5.83 5.15
CA SER A 271 -20.52 -4.43 4.91
C SER A 271 -20.02 -3.98 3.54
N GLU A 272 -20.76 -3.07 2.89
CA GLU A 272 -20.30 -2.40 1.67
C GLU A 272 -19.11 -1.46 1.95
N ASP A 273 -18.97 -1.03 3.21
CA ASP A 273 -17.83 -0.25 3.67
C ASP A 273 -16.66 -1.14 4.12
N VAL A 274 -15.45 -0.73 3.75
CA VAL A 274 -14.22 -1.37 4.17
C VAL A 274 -13.99 -1.07 5.66
N PRO A 275 -13.74 -2.08 6.52
CA PRO A 275 -13.42 -1.82 7.91
C PRO A 275 -12.20 -0.89 8.01
N GLU A 276 -12.32 0.22 8.73
CA GLU A 276 -11.25 1.22 8.84
C GLU A 276 -9.93 0.63 9.37
N LEU A 277 -10.02 -0.33 10.28
CA LEU A 277 -8.85 -1.06 10.78
C LEU A 277 -8.13 -1.81 9.67
N LEU A 278 -8.85 -2.34 8.68
CA LEU A 278 -8.25 -2.98 7.52
C LEU A 278 -7.53 -1.94 6.65
N SER A 279 -8.09 -0.74 6.47
CA SER A 279 -7.43 0.35 5.74
C SER A 279 -6.13 0.78 6.40
N ILE A 280 -6.12 0.98 7.73
CA ILE A 280 -4.91 1.31 8.50
C ILE A 280 -3.89 0.18 8.37
N PHE A 281 -4.32 -1.07 8.56
CA PHE A 281 -3.46 -2.24 8.43
C PHE A 281 -2.81 -2.32 7.05
N LYS A 282 -3.55 -2.08 5.97
CA LYS A 282 -3.01 -2.05 4.60
C LYS A 282 -2.01 -0.93 4.42
N ASP A 283 -2.34 0.29 4.84
CA ASP A 283 -1.46 1.46 4.72
C ASP A 283 -0.13 1.23 5.45
N LEU A 284 -0.18 0.69 6.68
CA LEU A 284 1.00 0.35 7.46
C LEU A 284 1.80 -0.80 6.85
N SER A 285 1.13 -1.91 6.52
CA SER A 285 1.81 -3.12 6.05
C SER A 285 2.49 -2.91 4.71
N TYR A 286 1.76 -2.39 3.70
CA TYR A 286 2.37 -2.09 2.40
C TYR A 286 3.44 -1.01 2.53
N GLY A 287 3.23 -0.04 3.43
CA GLY A 287 4.22 0.95 3.81
C GLY A 287 5.55 0.39 4.27
N LEU A 288 5.52 -0.53 5.24
CA LEU A 288 6.71 -1.18 5.76
C LEU A 288 7.38 -2.07 4.72
N LEU A 289 6.58 -2.81 3.92
CA LEU A 289 7.09 -3.64 2.83
C LEU A 289 7.81 -2.78 1.77
N ASP A 290 7.27 -1.62 1.40
CA ASP A 290 7.88 -0.69 0.45
C ASP A 290 9.13 -0.02 1.04
N THR A 291 9.06 0.39 2.31
CA THR A 291 10.20 0.96 3.05
C THR A 291 11.38 -0.01 3.05
N TRP A 292 11.15 -1.30 3.25
CA TRP A 292 12.22 -2.31 3.22
C TRP A 292 12.66 -2.66 1.79
N SER A 293 11.72 -3.02 0.92
CA SER A 293 12.04 -3.52 -0.44
C SER A 293 12.62 -2.44 -1.37
N LYS A 294 12.28 -1.16 -1.16
CA LYS A 294 12.74 -0.02 -1.98
C LYS A 294 13.71 0.85 -1.22
N GLY A 295 13.32 1.28 -0.02
CA GLY A 295 14.08 2.24 0.77
C GLY A 295 15.36 1.64 1.35
N ALA A 296 15.25 0.56 2.14
CA ALA A 296 16.42 -0.11 2.71
C ALA A 296 17.36 -0.64 1.61
N PHE A 297 16.79 -1.12 0.49
CA PHE A 297 17.59 -1.55 -0.65
C PHE A 297 18.30 -0.38 -1.37
N GLY A 298 17.67 0.79 -1.46
CA GLY A 298 18.29 2.01 -1.97
C GLY A 298 19.42 2.50 -1.09
N LEU A 299 19.18 2.56 0.23
CA LEU A 299 20.19 2.91 1.23
C LEU A 299 21.39 1.97 1.17
N TYR A 300 21.17 0.66 1.07
CA TYR A 300 22.24 -0.32 0.95
C TYR A 300 23.17 -0.02 -0.24
N THR A 301 22.59 0.27 -1.41
CA THR A 301 23.37 0.55 -2.62
C THR A 301 24.04 1.93 -2.60
N ALA A 302 23.40 2.94 -2.00
CA ALA A 302 24.01 4.26 -1.82
C ALA A 302 25.16 4.22 -0.80
N HIS A 303 24.97 3.48 0.29
CA HIS A 303 25.98 3.25 1.32
C HIS A 303 27.24 2.58 0.76
N ALA A 304 27.09 1.60 -0.14
CA ALA A 304 28.23 0.92 -0.77
C ALA A 304 29.15 1.87 -1.53
N VAL A 305 28.63 3.01 -2.02
CA VAL A 305 29.43 4.09 -2.64
C VAL A 305 30.23 4.86 -1.61
N PHE A 306 29.61 5.22 -0.49
CA PHE A 306 30.25 6.07 0.52
C PHE A 306 31.22 5.32 1.45
N GLY A 307 31.31 4.00 1.34
CA GLY A 307 32.21 3.18 2.17
C GLY A 307 31.87 3.22 3.67
N MET A 308 30.69 3.72 4.06
CA MET A 308 30.32 3.98 5.46
C MET A 308 29.76 2.74 6.18
N THR A 309 30.54 1.67 6.37
CA THR A 309 30.11 0.37 6.94
C THR A 309 29.15 0.42 8.14
N PHE A 310 27.83 0.49 7.89
CA PHE A 310 26.78 0.39 8.92
C PHE A 310 26.67 -1.01 9.54
N PHE A 311 27.35 -2.00 8.95
CA PHE A 311 27.39 -3.40 9.41
C PHE A 311 28.81 -3.95 9.54
N ASP A 312 29.81 -3.12 9.85
CA ASP A 312 31.09 -3.63 10.36
C ASP A 312 30.91 -4.10 11.83
N ALA A 313 30.10 -5.13 12.01
CA ALA A 313 30.29 -6.07 13.09
C ALA A 313 31.49 -6.97 12.74
N GLY A 314 32.69 -6.40 12.82
CA GLY A 314 33.90 -7.16 13.15
C GLY A 314 34.55 -8.05 12.10
N THR A 315 34.29 -7.90 10.80
CA THR A 315 35.13 -8.55 9.77
C THR A 315 35.70 -7.54 8.80
N ALA A 316 36.92 -7.08 9.09
CA ALA A 316 37.77 -6.48 8.08
C ALA A 316 37.92 -7.46 6.89
N GLY A 317 37.39 -7.07 5.72
CA GLY A 317 37.53 -7.72 4.40
C GLY A 317 36.21 -8.27 3.84
N PRO A 318 36.00 -8.43 2.51
CA PRO A 318 36.69 -7.93 1.31
C PRO A 318 35.68 -7.14 0.43
N TYR A 319 35.10 -6.07 0.97
CA TYR A 319 34.18 -5.18 0.24
C TYR A 319 34.88 -4.15 -0.64
N ALA A 320 36.22 -4.21 -0.72
CA ALA A 320 36.90 -3.69 -1.88
C ALA A 320 36.36 -4.47 -3.08
N TRP A 321 35.49 -3.83 -3.86
CA TRP A 321 35.38 -4.13 -5.27
C TRP A 321 36.79 -4.36 -5.78
N PRO A 322 37.07 -5.45 -6.52
CA PRO A 322 38.41 -5.68 -7.04
C PRO A 322 38.80 -4.41 -7.79
N SER A 323 39.69 -3.62 -7.18
CA SER A 323 40.25 -2.44 -7.82
C SER A 323 40.84 -2.96 -9.12
N PRO A 324 40.46 -2.42 -10.28
CA PRO A 324 40.89 -2.94 -11.56
C PRO A 324 42.39 -3.14 -11.50
N SER A 325 42.82 -4.40 -11.65
CA SER A 325 44.22 -4.74 -11.63
C SER A 325 44.91 -3.83 -12.65
N PRO A 326 45.96 -3.10 -12.26
CA PRO A 326 46.67 -2.22 -13.19
C PRO A 326 47.03 -3.04 -14.43
N PRO A 327 46.90 -2.47 -15.64
CA PRO A 327 47.24 -3.19 -16.86
C PRO A 327 48.65 -3.74 -16.71
N ALA A 328 48.77 -5.07 -16.86
CA ALA A 328 50.07 -5.73 -16.78
C ALA A 328 51.00 -5.11 -17.84
N PRO A 329 52.28 -4.86 -17.50
CA PRO A 329 53.24 -4.19 -18.36
C PRO A 329 53.51 -4.95 -19.67
#